data_AF-A0A1T5HG97-F1
#
_entry.id   AF-A0A1T5HG97-F1
#
_cell.length_a   1.000
_cell.length_b   1.000
_cell.length_c   1.000
_cell.angle_alpha   90.00
_cell.angle_beta   90.00
_cell.angle_gamma   90.00
#
_symmetry.space_group_name_H-M   'P 1'
#
loop_
_entity.id
_entity.type
_entity.pdbx_description
1 polymer ?
#
loop_
_entity_poly.entity_id
_entity_poly.type
_entity_poly.pdbx_seq_one_letter_code
_entity_poly.pdbx_strand_id
1 'polypeptide(L)'
;MTDYQFIREIKEFKLDHFMAYMGWIGNKPHKIYTREDPLLFFVYDEYTDRLFEFKLRDSGSLNKATIYNCLVKAYLALPDREI
;
A
#
# COMPACT_ATOMS: atom_id res chain seq x y z
N MET A 1 1.85 11.66 13.18
CA MET A 1 1.18 10.47 12.61
C MET A 1 1.44 10.50 11.12
N THR A 2 1.83 9.39 10.52
CA THR A 2 2.02 9.33 9.07
C THR A 2 0.66 9.28 8.40
N ASP A 3 0.33 10.33 7.67
CA ASP A 3 -0.99 10.54 7.09
C ASP A 3 -0.97 9.97 5.65
N TYR A 4 -1.41 8.73 5.50
CA TYR A 4 -1.64 8.14 4.19
C TYR A 4 -3.05 8.48 3.74
N GLN A 5 -3.14 9.09 2.56
CA GLN A 5 -4.42 9.35 1.92
C GLN A 5 -4.76 8.20 0.99
N PHE A 6 -5.89 7.54 1.22
CA PHE A 6 -6.49 6.67 0.23
C PHE A 6 -6.87 7.48 -1.01
N ILE A 7 -6.43 7.02 -2.18
CA ILE A 7 -6.75 7.66 -3.45
C ILE A 7 -7.91 6.92 -4.13
N ARG A 8 -7.73 5.62 -4.37
CA ARG A 8 -8.72 4.75 -5.02
C ARG A 8 -8.31 3.29 -4.97
N GLU A 9 -9.26 2.42 -5.27
CA GLU A 9 -8.99 1.05 -5.70
C GLU A 9 -8.67 1.04 -7.19
N ILE A 10 -7.63 0.29 -7.59
CA ILE A 10 -7.27 0.05 -8.97
C ILE A 10 -7.89 -1.28 -9.40
N LYS A 11 -8.90 -1.20 -10.27
CA LYS A 11 -9.63 -2.38 -10.77
C LYS A 11 -8.87 -3.16 -11.85
N GLU A 12 -8.05 -2.47 -12.63
CA GLU A 12 -7.27 -3.06 -13.71
C GLU A 12 -5.79 -2.76 -13.46
N PHE A 13 -5.04 -3.77 -13.05
CA PHE A 13 -3.61 -3.64 -12.75
C PHE A 13 -2.83 -4.86 -13.27
N LYS A 14 -1.54 -4.64 -13.53
CA LYS A 14 -0.56 -5.70 -13.80
C LYS A 14 0.58 -5.51 -12.82
N LEU A 15 0.83 -6.49 -11.96
CA LEU A 15 1.85 -6.39 -10.91
C LEU A 15 3.26 -6.14 -11.48
N ASP A 16 3.55 -6.61 -12.71
CA ASP A 16 4.79 -6.32 -13.44
C ASP A 16 5.06 -4.83 -13.67
N HIS A 17 4.02 -3.98 -13.62
CA HIS A 17 4.17 -2.53 -13.76
C HIS A 17 4.53 -1.82 -12.44
N PHE A 18 4.70 -2.57 -11.36
CA PHE A 18 5.00 -2.04 -10.03
C PHE A 18 6.27 -2.67 -9.46
N MET A 19 6.95 -1.91 -8.60
CA MET A 19 8.15 -2.35 -7.91
C MET A 19 7.79 -2.75 -6.49
N ALA A 20 8.21 -3.92 -6.04
CA ALA A 20 8.02 -4.33 -4.65
C ALA A 20 8.74 -3.36 -3.71
N TYR A 21 7.99 -2.68 -2.84
CA TYR A 21 8.56 -1.65 -1.95
C TYR A 21 9.34 -2.27 -0.79
N MET A 22 8.83 -3.39 -0.27
CA MET A 22 9.55 -4.29 0.63
C MET A 22 9.54 -5.68 0.02
N GLY A 23 10.70 -6.32 -0.09
CA GLY A 23 10.79 -7.74 -0.43
C GLY A 23 9.96 -8.58 0.54
N TRP A 24 9.47 -9.74 0.12
CA TRP A 24 8.52 -10.59 0.85
C TRP A 24 8.83 -10.67 2.36
N ILE A 25 8.19 -9.82 3.17
CA ILE A 25 8.36 -9.85 4.64
C ILE A 25 7.39 -10.90 5.18
N GLY A 26 7.79 -12.16 5.04
CA GLY A 26 7.07 -13.32 5.56
C GLY A 26 5.77 -13.64 4.81
N ASN A 27 4.93 -14.47 5.44
CA ASN A 27 3.66 -14.96 4.88
C ASN A 27 2.51 -13.96 5.11
N LYS A 28 2.76 -12.67 4.91
CA LYS A 28 1.75 -11.63 5.10
C LYS A 28 0.94 -11.47 3.81
N PRO A 29 -0.40 -11.48 3.89
CA PRO A 29 -1.28 -11.45 2.71
C PRO A 29 -1.38 -10.09 2.02
N HIS A 30 -0.73 -9.07 2.58
CA HIS A 30 -0.74 -7.70 2.05
C HIS A 30 0.67 -7.34 1.57
N LYS A 31 0.81 -7.16 0.26
CA LYS A 31 2.07 -6.78 -0.37
C LYS A 31 2.04 -5.28 -0.69
N ILE A 32 3.15 -4.60 -0.42
CA ILE A 32 3.28 -3.18 -0.72
C ILE A 32 4.16 -3.02 -1.95
N TYR A 33 3.63 -2.31 -2.93
CA TYR A 33 4.33 -1.91 -4.13
C TYR A 33 4.46 -0.39 -4.19
N THR A 34 5.36 0.07 -5.04
CA THR A 34 5.57 1.47 -5.39
C THR A 34 5.78 1.59 -6.90
N ARG A 35 5.84 2.82 -7.39
CA ARG A 35 6.08 3.15 -8.81
C ARG A 35 7.13 4.26 -8.88
N GLU A 36 7.23 4.93 -10.03
CA GLU A 36 8.18 6.03 -10.24
C GLU A 36 8.01 7.19 -9.25
N ASP A 37 6.80 7.39 -8.69
CA ASP A 37 6.54 8.40 -7.68
C ASP A 37 6.83 7.85 -6.25
N PRO A 38 7.79 8.44 -5.51
CA PRO A 38 8.20 7.96 -4.19
C PRO A 38 7.15 8.18 -3.09
N LEU A 39 6.09 8.95 -3.37
CA LEU A 39 4.98 9.20 -2.44
C LEU A 39 3.78 8.28 -2.71
N LEU A 40 3.79 7.55 -3.83
CA LEU A 40 2.72 6.62 -4.18
C LEU A 40 3.06 5.20 -3.74
N PHE A 41 2.11 4.62 -3.02
CA PHE A 41 2.16 3.27 -2.51
C PHE A 41 0.92 2.51 -2.91
N PHE A 42 1.09 1.22 -3.21
CA PHE A 42 0.02 0.35 -3.63
C PHE A 42 -0.03 -0.85 -2.69
N VAL A 43 -1.16 -1.06 -2.04
CA VAL A 43 -1.39 -2.22 -1.20
C VAL A 43 -2.16 -3.25 -2.00
N TYR A 44 -1.51 -4.36 -2.28
CA TYR A 44 -2.11 -5.52 -2.91
C TYR A 44 -2.56 -6.51 -1.85
N ASP A 45 -3.83 -6.88 -1.91
CA ASP A 45 -4.44 -7.91 -1.08
C ASP A 45 -4.52 -9.22 -1.88
N GLU A 46 -3.72 -10.21 -1.48
CA GLU A 46 -3.63 -11.48 -2.21
C GLU A 46 -4.87 -12.35 -2.07
N TYR A 47 -5.68 -12.17 -1.03
CA TYR A 47 -6.88 -12.99 -0.82
C TYR A 47 -8.03 -12.56 -1.73
N THR A 48 -8.13 -11.26 -1.96
CA THR A 48 -9.22 -10.66 -2.74
C THR A 48 -8.79 -10.27 -4.16
N ASP A 49 -7.50 -10.38 -4.47
CA ASP A 49 -6.89 -9.92 -5.73
C ASP A 49 -7.18 -8.43 -6.02
N ARG A 50 -7.14 -7.60 -4.96
CA ARG A 50 -7.46 -6.16 -5.05
C ARG A 50 -6.23 -5.31 -4.80
N LEU A 51 -6.13 -4.21 -5.52
CA LEU A 51 -5.03 -3.25 -5.39
C LEU A 51 -5.57 -1.88 -4.98
N PHE A 52 -5.02 -1.31 -3.92
CA PHE A 52 -5.44 -0.01 -3.39
C PHE A 52 -4.29 0.98 -3.46
N GLU A 53 -4.55 2.15 -4.03
CA GLU A 53 -3.60 3.25 -4.21
C GLU A 53 -3.68 4.23 -3.04
N PHE A 54 -2.52 4.54 -2.47
CA PHE A 54 -2.34 5.47 -1.37
C PHE A 54 -1.26 6.49 -1.70
N LYS A 55 -1.45 7.72 -1.24
CA LYS A 55 -0.46 8.78 -1.30
C LYS A 55 0.01 9.18 0.08
N LEU A 56 1.33 9.23 0.26
CA LEU A 56 1.95 9.77 1.45
C LEU A 56 1.84 11.30 1.43
N ARG A 57 1.20 11.89 2.46
CA ARG A 57 1.02 13.35 2.55
C ARG A 57 2.29 14.08 2.99
N ASP A 58 3.15 13.43 3.77
CA ASP A 58 4.40 14.00 4.25
C ASP A 58 5.53 12.97 4.11
N SER A 59 6.54 13.33 3.31
CA SER A 59 7.69 12.47 3.01
C SER A 59 8.81 12.60 4.02
N GLY A 60 8.54 13.08 5.24
CA GLY A 60 9.53 13.17 6.31
C GLY A 60 10.31 11.86 6.44
N SER A 61 11.50 11.91 7.04
CA SER A 61 12.44 10.78 7.15
C SER A 61 11.86 9.56 7.89
N LEU A 62 10.99 8.82 7.23
CA LEU A 62 10.32 7.64 7.74
C LEU A 62 11.11 6.43 7.29
N ASN A 63 11.46 5.58 8.25
CA ASN A 63 12.06 4.30 7.92
C ASN A 63 11.02 3.39 7.23
N LYS A 64 11.50 2.44 6.43
CA LYS A 64 10.63 1.55 5.62
C LYS A 64 9.65 0.72 6.48
N ALA A 65 10.03 0.36 7.71
CA ALA A 65 9.16 -0.41 8.62
C ALA A 65 7.97 0.41 9.13
N THR A 66 8.18 1.69 9.43
CA THR A 66 7.12 2.63 9.80
C THR A 66 6.17 2.86 8.62
N ILE A 67 6.70 3.01 7.40
CA ILE A 67 5.91 3.13 6.18
C ILE A 67 4.98 1.92 6.04
N TYR A 68 5.51 0.71 6.15
CA TYR A 68 4.72 -0.52 6.10
C TYR A 68 3.59 -0.53 7.14
N ASN A 69 3.92 -0.33 8.42
CA ASN A 69 2.94 -0.42 9.50
C ASN A 69 1.84 0.64 9.38
N CYS A 70 2.20 1.87 9.01
CA CYS A 70 1.23 2.95 8.85
C CYS A 70 0.34 2.72 7.62
N LEU A 71 0.91 2.26 6.50
CA LEU A 71 0.15 2.00 5.29
C LEU A 71 -0.83 0.83 5.47
N VAL A 72 -0.39 -0.27 6.10
CA VAL A 72 -1.28 -1.41 6.42
C VAL A 72 -2.37 -1.00 7.40
N LYS A 73 -2.06 -0.17 8.40
CA LYS A 73 -3.10 0.39 9.28
C LYS A 73 -4.11 1.25 8.53
N ALA A 74 -3.65 2.11 7.61
CA ALA A 74 -4.53 2.91 6.77
C ALA A 74 -5.42 2.03 5.88
N TYR A 75 -4.85 0.97 5.30
CA TYR A 75 -5.59 -0.03 4.55
C TYR A 75 -6.64 -0.76 5.42
N LEU A 76 -6.31 -1.12 6.66
CA LEU A 76 -7.24 -1.78 7.59
C LEU A 76 -8.35 -0.87 8.10
N ALA A 77 -8.14 0.45 8.05
CA ALA A 77 -9.13 1.45 8.45
C ALA A 77 -10.12 1.81 7.33
N LEU A 78 -9.97 1.27 6.12
CA LEU A 78 -10.93 1.51 5.04
C LEU A 78 -12.29 0.91 5.41
N PRO A 79 -13.38 1.70 5.36
CA PRO A 79 -14.72 1.26 5.77
C PRO A 79 -15.33 0.20 4.85
N ASP A 80 -14.89 0.12 3.60
CA ASP A 80 -15.44 -0.76 2.54
C ASP A 80 -14.91 -2.21 2.58
N ARG A 81 -14.51 -2.70 3.75
CA ARG A 81 -14.11 -4.11 3.96
C ARG A 81 -15.26 -5.04 4.36
N GLU A 82 -16.50 -4.54 4.35
CA GLU A 82 -17.67 -5.38 4.49
C GLU A 82 -17.88 -6.16 3.17
N ILE A 83 -17.38 -7.40 3.15
CA ILE A 83 -17.86 -8.46 2.25
C ILE A 83 -19.09 -9.08 2.92
#